data_AF-A0A928T571-F1
#
_entry.id   AF-A0A928T571-F1
#
_cell.length_a   1.000
_cell.length_b   1.000
_cell.length_c   1.000
_cell.angle_alpha   90.00
_cell.angle_beta   90.00
_cell.angle_gamma   90.00
#
_symmetry.space_group_name_H-M   'P 1'
#
loop_
_entity.id
_entity.type
_entity.pdbx_description
1 polymer ?
#
loop_
_entity_poly.entity_id
_entity_poly.type
_entity_poly.pdbx_seq_one_letter_code
_entity_poly.pdbx_strand_id
1 'polypeptide(L)'
;MLAKFNIEYIIQPEHNKRLDSHRTDDPVEAEDFLMSLLGMGARICAIKHEGIELDATQSDRMIRVAAERLAARLLSRSLNLDTAAVRHRFGFTA
;
A
#
# COMPACT_ATOMS: atom_id res chain seq x y z
N MET A 1 -5.76 21.87 -7.80
CA MET A 1 -5.20 21.05 -6.71
C MET A 1 -4.08 20.23 -7.31
N LEU A 2 -2.87 20.39 -6.78
CA LEU A 2 -1.69 19.65 -7.22
C LEU A 2 -1.68 18.32 -6.47
N ALA A 3 -1.78 17.22 -7.21
CA ALA A 3 -1.72 15.86 -6.66
C ALA A 3 -0.56 15.72 -5.66
N LYS A 4 -0.89 15.57 -4.38
CA LYS A 4 0.09 15.53 -3.29
C LYS A 4 0.88 14.24 -3.24
N PHE A 5 0.37 13.12 -3.71
CA PHE A 5 1.08 11.85 -3.74
C PHE A 5 1.18 11.33 -5.17
N ASN A 6 2.34 10.74 -5.49
CA ASN A 6 2.60 10.07 -6.75
C ASN A 6 3.34 8.76 -6.47
N ILE A 7 2.68 7.62 -6.71
CA ILE A 7 3.20 6.28 -6.48
C ILE A 7 3.55 5.67 -7.83
N GLU A 8 4.82 5.32 -8.03
CA GLU A 8 5.32 4.69 -9.25
C GLU A 8 5.45 3.18 -9.03
N TYR A 9 4.92 2.38 -9.96
CA TYR A 9 4.86 0.93 -9.82
C TYR A 9 4.88 0.21 -11.18
N ILE A 10 5.12 -1.10 -11.13
CA ILE A 10 5.09 -2.01 -12.28
C ILE A 10 4.25 -3.24 -11.91
N ILE A 11 3.23 -3.54 -12.71
CA ILE A 11 2.41 -4.75 -12.56
C ILE A 11 3.10 -5.92 -13.29
N GLN A 12 3.33 -7.05 -12.60
CA GLN A 12 3.82 -8.30 -13.21
C GLN A 12 2.62 -9.20 -13.57
N PRO A 13 2.67 -10.07 -14.62
CA PRO A 13 3.83 -10.57 -15.36
C PRO A 13 3.94 -10.02 -16.80
N GLU A 14 3.37 -8.84 -17.06
CA GLU A 14 3.30 -8.36 -18.44
C GLU A 14 4.70 -8.10 -19.00
N HIS A 15 4.93 -8.61 -20.21
CA HIS A 15 6.17 -8.52 -20.98
C HIS A 15 6.61 -7.07 -21.29
N ASN A 16 5.88 -6.09 -20.80
CA ASN A 16 6.13 -4.68 -20.99
C ASN A 16 6.39 -4.04 -19.62
N LYS A 17 7.64 -3.63 -19.38
CA LYS A 17 8.09 -2.93 -18.16
C LYS A 17 7.54 -1.50 -18.10
N ARG A 18 6.24 -1.31 -18.29
CA ARG A 18 5.62 0.01 -18.26
C ARG A 18 5.62 0.48 -16.81
N LEU A 19 6.30 1.59 -16.58
CA LEU A 19 6.25 2.30 -15.31
C LEU A 19 4.92 3.06 -15.29
N ASP A 20 3.98 2.60 -14.48
CA ASP A 20 2.73 3.29 -14.24
C ASP A 20 2.86 4.16 -12.98
N SER A 21 2.06 5.22 -12.94
CA SER A 21 2.04 6.14 -11.82
C SER A 21 0.60 6.42 -11.40
N HIS A 22 0.36 6.38 -10.08
CA HIS A 22 -0.91 6.72 -9.48
C HIS A 22 -0.78 7.99 -8.67
N ARG A 23 -1.65 8.96 -8.94
CA ARG A 23 -1.63 10.29 -8.33
C ARG A 23 -2.88 10.49 -7.49
N THR A 24 -2.71 10.84 -6.22
CA THR A 24 -3.82 11.13 -5.30
C THR A 24 -3.46 12.30 -4.38
N ASP A 25 -4.47 13.02 -3.91
CA ASP A 25 -4.36 14.07 -2.90
C ASP A 25 -4.66 13.57 -1.48
N ASP A 26 -5.24 12.36 -1.35
CA ASP A 26 -5.67 11.78 -0.10
C ASP A 26 -4.63 10.77 0.43
N PRO A 27 -4.05 10.99 1.63
CA PRO A 27 -3.11 10.04 2.23
C PRO A 27 -3.75 8.66 2.48
N VAL A 28 -5.07 8.59 2.74
CA VAL A 28 -5.77 7.33 2.97
C VAL A 28 -5.88 6.54 1.66
N GLU A 29 -6.23 7.21 0.56
CA GLU A 29 -6.27 6.57 -0.76
C GLU A 29 -4.88 6.08 -1.18
N ALA A 30 -3.82 6.84 -0.87
CA ALA A 30 -2.46 6.42 -1.14
C ALA A 30 -2.10 5.11 -0.40
N GLU A 31 -2.47 4.99 0.87
CA GLU A 31 -2.28 3.76 1.67
C GLU A 31 -3.10 2.58 1.11
N ASP A 32 -4.36 2.80 0.75
CA ASP A 32 -5.23 1.77 0.16
C ASP A 32 -4.73 1.30 -1.22
N PHE A 33 -4.16 2.22 -2.00
CA PHE A 33 -3.53 1.89 -3.26
C PHE A 33 -2.27 1.06 -3.05
N LEU A 34 -1.40 1.43 -2.10
CA LEU A 34 -0.24 0.61 -1.72
C LEU A 34 -0.66 -0.78 -1.25
N MET A 35 -1.74 -0.89 -0.46
CA MET A 35 -2.30 -2.16 -0.03
C MET A 35 -2.71 -3.03 -1.23
N SER A 36 -3.33 -2.41 -2.24
CA SER A 36 -3.73 -3.09 -3.48
C SER A 36 -2.52 -3.56 -4.29
N LEU A 37 -1.49 -2.72 -4.43
CA LEU A 37 -0.23 -3.09 -5.10
C LEU A 37 0.45 -4.28 -4.41
N LEU A 38 0.52 -4.27 -3.07
CA LEU A 38 1.06 -5.38 -2.28
C LEU A 38 0.25 -6.66 -2.50
N GLY A 39 -1.08 -6.56 -2.49
CA GLY A 39 -1.97 -7.70 -2.73
C GLY A 39 -1.86 -8.28 -4.14
N MET A 40 -1.54 -7.45 -5.14
CA MET A 40 -1.31 -7.87 -6.52
C MET A 40 0.11 -8.38 -6.79
N GLY A 41 1.04 -8.23 -5.83
CA GLY A 41 2.46 -8.54 -6.04
C GLY A 41 3.15 -7.59 -7.02
N ALA A 42 2.65 -6.36 -7.16
CA ALA A 42 3.26 -5.34 -8.00
C ALA A 42 4.60 -4.86 -7.41
N ARG A 43 5.52 -4.46 -8.28
CA ARG A 43 6.78 -3.84 -7.85
C ARG A 43 6.56 -2.35 -7.63
N ILE A 44 6.64 -1.90 -6.38
CA ILE A 44 6.66 -0.47 -6.03
C ILE A 44 8.05 0.09 -6.32
N CYS A 45 8.13 1.18 -7.07
CA CYS A 45 9.39 1.80 -7.50
C CYS A 45 9.72 3.06 -6.70
N ALA A 46 8.76 3.96 -6.52
CA ALA A 46 8.95 5.20 -5.77
C ALA A 46 7.64 5.72 -5.20
N ILE A 47 7.70 6.43 -4.08
CA ILE A 47 6.57 7.15 -3.49
C ILE A 47 7.01 8.61 -3.33
N LYS A 48 6.33 9.51 -4.04
CA LYS A 48 6.64 10.95 -4.03
C LYS A 48 5.51 11.71 -3.37
N HIS A 49 5.86 12.70 -2.55
CA HIS A 49 4.93 13.67 -1.97
C HIS A 49 5.25 15.09 -2.45
N GLU A 50 4.27 15.77 -3.05
CA GLU A 50 4.40 17.11 -3.65
C GLU A 50 5.55 17.22 -4.68
N GLY A 51 5.84 16.13 -5.38
CA GLY A 51 6.93 16.03 -6.35
C GLY A 51 8.31 15.72 -5.75
N ILE A 52 8.41 15.63 -4.43
CA ILE A 52 9.62 15.24 -3.70
C ILE A 52 9.53 13.75 -3.37
N GLU A 53 10.59 12.99 -3.61
CA GLU A 53 10.64 11.59 -3.18
C GLU A 53 10.63 11.52 -1.65
N LEU A 54 9.71 10.72 -1.09
CA LEU A 54 9.64 10.54 0.35
C LEU A 54 10.93 9.92 0.86
N ASP A 55 11.32 10.30 2.08
CA ASP A 55 12.41 9.62 2.76
C ASP A 55 12.10 8.12 2.92
N ALA A 56 13.15 7.31 2.96
CA ALA A 56 13.04 5.86 3.17
C ALA A 56 12.21 5.55 4.42
N THR A 57 12.42 6.30 5.50
CA THR A 57 11.67 6.11 6.76
C THR A 57 10.17 6.36 6.61
N GLN A 58 9.79 7.37 5.80
CA GLN A 58 8.39 7.75 5.60
C GLN A 58 7.68 6.78 4.67
N SER A 59 8.34 6.41 3.57
CA SER A 59 7.84 5.41 2.62
C SER A 59 7.69 4.04 3.29
N ASP A 60 8.68 3.60 4.08
CA ASP A 60 8.62 2.35 4.85
C ASP A 60 7.45 2.34 5.83
N ARG A 61 7.16 3.48 6.48
CA ARG A 61 6.01 3.61 7.38
C ARG A 61 4.69 3.43 6.63
N MET A 62 4.52 4.04 5.46
CA MET A 62 3.31 3.89 4.64
C MET A 62 3.16 2.44 4.15
N ILE A 63 4.24 1.84 3.67
CA ILE A 63 4.25 0.44 3.22
C ILE A 63 3.91 -0.50 4.38
N ARG A 64 4.44 -0.25 5.58
CA ARG A 64 4.14 -1.04 6.77
C ARG A 64 2.66 -0.97 7.14
N VAL A 65 2.06 0.22 7.16
CA VAL A 65 0.62 0.38 7.43
C VAL A 65 -0.21 -0.38 6.38
N ALA A 66 0.11 -0.22 5.10
CA ALA A 66 -0.56 -0.95 4.02
C ALA A 66 -0.41 -2.47 4.16
N ALA A 67 0.77 -2.97 4.55
CA ALA A 67 1.04 -4.39 4.76
C ALA A 67 0.29 -4.96 5.98
N GLU A 68 0.25 -4.22 7.10
CA GLU A 68 -0.51 -4.61 8.29
C GLU A 68 -2.01 -4.72 7.97
N ARG A 69 -2.58 -3.73 7.27
CA ARG A 69 -3.97 -3.75 6.81
C ARG A 69 -4.25 -4.91 5.86
N LEU A 70 -3.36 -5.17 4.91
CA LEU A 70 -3.48 -6.30 3.97
C LEU A 70 -3.50 -7.63 4.73
N ALA A 71 -2.54 -7.83 5.65
CA ALA A 71 -2.46 -9.03 6.46
C ALA A 71 -3.71 -9.21 7.33
N ALA A 72 -4.18 -8.13 7.98
CA ALA A 72 -5.39 -8.15 8.78
C ALA A 72 -6.61 -8.56 7.94
N ARG A 73 -6.79 -7.96 6.76
CA ARG A 73 -7.89 -8.28 5.83
C ARG A 73 -7.84 -9.73 5.35
N LEU A 74 -6.65 -10.23 5.00
CA LEU A 74 -6.47 -11.62 4.58
C LEU A 74 -6.79 -12.59 5.72
N LEU A 75 -6.30 -12.33 6.93
CA LEU A 75 -6.58 -13.17 8.10
C LEU A 75 -8.06 -13.16 8.48
N SER A 76 -8.70 -12.00 8.52
CA SER A 76 -10.14 -11.89 8.79
C SER A 76 -10.94 -12.69 7.78
N ARG A 77 -10.62 -12.59 6.49
CA ARG A 77 -11.32 -13.32 5.42
C ARG A 77 -11.04 -14.82 5.46
N SER A 78 -9.80 -15.24 5.64
CA SER A 78 -9.39 -16.65 5.59
C SER A 78 -9.83 -17.43 6.83
N LEU A 79 -9.90 -16.78 7.99
CA LEU A 79 -10.24 -17.42 9.26
C LEU A 79 -11.67 -17.09 9.72
N ASN A 80 -12.41 -16.30 8.95
CA ASN A 80 -13.74 -15.78 9.31
C ASN A 80 -13.76 -15.13 10.70
N LEU A 81 -12.76 -14.28 10.97
CA LEU A 81 -12.58 -13.58 12.24
C LEU A 81 -12.94 -12.11 12.08
N ASP A 82 -13.45 -11.52 13.15
CA ASP A 82 -13.59 -10.07 13.23
C ASP A 82 -12.22 -9.39 13.36
N THR A 83 -12.14 -8.16 12.87
CA THR A 83 -10.96 -7.31 12.89
C THR A 83 -10.37 -7.15 14.29
N ALA A 84 -11.23 -7.05 15.33
CA ALA A 84 -10.79 -6.99 16.72
C ALA A 84 -10.10 -8.30 17.16
N ALA A 85 -10.61 -9.45 16.72
CA ALA A 85 -10.01 -10.75 17.03
C ALA A 85 -8.68 -10.95 16.30
N VAL A 86 -8.53 -10.43 15.07
CA VAL A 86 -7.24 -10.48 14.35
C VAL A 86 -6.19 -9.62 15.05
N ARG A 87 -6.55 -8.40 15.46
CA ARG A 87 -5.65 -7.53 16.24
C ARG A 87 -5.24 -8.18 17.55
N HIS A 88 -6.18 -8.79 18.27
CA HIS A 88 -5.90 -9.46 19.54
C HIS A 88 -5.01 -10.72 19.36
N ARG A 89 -5.24 -11.51 18.32
CA ARG A 89 -4.53 -12.79 18.12
C ARG A 89 -3.19 -12.67 17.40
N PHE A 90 -3.07 -11.71 16.49
CA PHE A 90 -1.92 -11.59 15.59
C PHE A 90 -1.21 -10.24 15.68
N GLY A 91 -1.76 -9.26 16.40
CA GLY A 91 -1.11 -7.96 16.63
C GLY A 91 -1.15 -7.01 15.44
N PHE A 92 -1.80 -7.36 14.33
CA PHE A 92 -1.93 -6.49 13.17
C PHE A 92 -2.94 -5.36 13.44
N THR A 93 -2.56 -4.14 13.07
CA THR A 93 -3.49 -3.01 13.06
C THR A 93 -4.36 -3.09 11.80
N ALA A 94 -5.63 -2.73 11.95
CA ALA A 94 -6.61 -2.73 10.87
C ALA A 94 -6.87 -1.32 10.37
#